data_AF-A0A438D9F6-F1
#
_entry.id   AF-A0A438D9F6-F1
#
_cell.length_a   1.000
_cell.length_b   1.000
_cell.length_c   1.000
_cell.angle_alpha   90.00
_cell.angle_beta   90.00
_cell.angle_gamma   90.00
#
_symmetry.space_group_name_H-M   'P 1'
#
loop_
_entity.id
_entity.type
_entity.pdbx_description
1 polymer ?
#
loop_
_entity_poly.entity_id
_entity_poly.type
_entity_poly.pdbx_seq_one_letter_code
_entity_poly.pdbx_strand_id
1 'polypeptide(L)'
;MYSAPYRAASDQTVSVPLLPTFMRWKDKAKIWLNSLRPRSIRSWTDLQAEFLKKFFPTHRTNGLKRQISNFSAKENEKFYECWERYMEAINACPHHGFDTWLLVSYFYDGMSSSMKQLLETMCRGYFMSKNPEEAMDFLSYVADVSRGWDEPTKGEVGKMKSQLECF
;
A
#
# COMPACT_ATOMS: atom_id res chain seq x y z
N MET A 1 48.86 8.39 7.89
CA MET A 1 47.49 8.94 7.88
C MET A 1 46.60 7.91 7.20
N TYR A 2 45.80 7.20 8.00
CA TYR A 2 44.99 6.08 7.54
C TYR A 2 43.59 6.51 7.10
N SER A 3 43.05 5.71 6.18
CA SER A 3 41.63 5.48 5.85
C SER A 3 41.01 6.28 4.69
N ALA A 4 40.89 5.57 3.57
CA ALA A 4 39.80 5.72 2.61
C ALA A 4 38.44 5.36 3.24
N PRO A 5 37.33 5.64 2.53
CA PRO A 5 36.27 4.65 2.45
C PRO A 5 35.84 4.36 1.00
N TYR A 6 36.16 3.15 0.54
CA TYR A 6 35.19 2.29 -0.14
C TYR A 6 33.95 2.18 0.79
N ARG A 7 32.69 2.17 0.35
CA ARG A 7 32.12 1.29 -0.67
C ARG A 7 30.69 1.79 -0.98
N ALA A 8 30.36 1.90 -2.25
CA ALA A 8 28.97 1.94 -2.70
C ALA A 8 28.27 0.65 -2.24
N ALA A 9 27.11 0.79 -1.60
CA ALA A 9 26.20 -0.32 -1.30
C ALA A 9 24.78 0.11 -1.66
N SER A 10 24.30 -0.51 -2.74
CA SER A 10 22.90 -0.80 -3.09
C SER A 10 21.92 0.38 -3.15
N ASP A 11 21.91 0.97 -4.34
CA ASP A 11 20.71 1.42 -5.02
C ASP A 11 19.63 0.29 -5.03
N GLN A 12 18.62 0.43 -4.19
CA GLN A 12 17.29 -0.12 -4.41
C GLN A 12 16.30 1.04 -4.35
N THR A 13 16.26 1.81 -5.43
CA THR A 13 15.04 2.08 -6.19
C THR A 13 13.72 1.64 -5.52
N VAL A 14 13.28 2.39 -4.51
CA VAL A 14 11.84 2.61 -4.34
C VAL A 14 11.54 3.86 -5.16
N SER A 15 11.28 3.68 -6.45
CA SER A 15 10.74 4.74 -7.30
C SER A 15 9.30 5.00 -6.84
N VAL A 16 9.17 5.67 -5.70
CA VAL A 16 7.87 5.90 -5.08
C VAL A 16 7.13 6.93 -5.96
N PRO A 17 5.90 6.66 -6.43
CA PRO A 17 5.08 7.63 -7.17
C PRO A 17 4.74 8.93 -6.40
N LEU A 18 5.35 9.14 -5.22
CA LEU A 18 5.14 10.24 -4.31
C LEU A 18 6.01 11.48 -4.59
N LEU A 19 7.08 11.39 -5.38
CA LEU A 19 7.96 12.55 -5.65
C LEU A 19 7.25 13.70 -6.41
N PRO A 20 6.45 13.47 -7.46
CA PRO A 20 5.80 14.55 -8.19
C PRO A 20 4.70 15.24 -7.38
N THR A 21 3.99 14.49 -6.54
CA THR A 21 2.96 15.06 -5.66
C THR A 21 3.59 15.81 -4.50
N PHE A 22 4.62 15.27 -3.85
CA PHE A 22 5.35 15.93 -2.77
C PHE A 22 5.94 17.28 -3.19
N MET A 23 6.61 17.34 -4.36
CA MET A 23 7.16 18.60 -4.87
C MET A 23 6.07 19.63 -5.21
N ARG A 24 4.91 19.20 -5.70
CA ARG A 24 3.77 20.10 -6.02
C ARG A 24 3.20 20.83 -4.80
N TRP A 25 3.33 20.24 -3.61
CA TRP A 25 2.85 20.88 -2.37
C TRP A 25 3.93 21.70 -1.68
N LYS A 26 5.22 21.44 -1.91
CA LYS A 26 6.34 22.11 -1.23
C LYS A 26 6.28 23.63 -1.37
N ASP A 27 6.10 24.13 -2.59
CA ASP A 27 6.05 25.57 -2.85
C ASP A 27 4.77 26.21 -2.30
N LYS A 28 3.63 25.51 -2.46
CA LYS A 28 2.34 25.97 -1.92
C LYS A 28 2.33 25.98 -0.38
N ALA A 29 2.98 25.00 0.25
CA ALA A 29 3.14 24.87 1.69
C ALA A 29 4.04 25.99 2.23
N LYS A 30 5.16 26.28 1.55
CA LYS A 30 6.06 27.37 1.92
C LYS A 30 5.37 28.74 1.82
N ILE A 31 4.66 29.00 0.73
CA ILE A 31 3.88 30.25 0.56
C ILE A 31 2.80 30.36 1.64
N TRP A 32 2.06 29.29 1.89
CA TRP A 32 1.05 29.26 2.94
C TRP A 32 1.64 29.51 4.33
N LEU A 33 2.73 28.84 4.69
CA LEU A 33 3.39 29.00 5.99
C LEU A 33 3.82 30.46 6.22
N ASN A 34 4.37 31.10 5.19
CA ASN A 34 4.76 32.52 5.23
C ASN A 34 3.58 33.49 5.28
N SER A 35 2.37 33.05 4.88
CA SER A 35 1.14 33.87 4.94
C SER A 35 0.46 33.85 6.32
N LEU A 36 0.87 32.95 7.21
CA LEU A 36 0.29 32.84 8.55
C LEU A 36 0.70 34.03 9.42
N ARG A 37 -0.19 34.42 10.34
CA ARG A 37 0.12 35.50 11.28
C ARG A 37 1.28 35.09 12.20
N PRO A 38 2.23 35.98 12.49
CA PRO A 38 3.29 35.69 13.46
C PRO A 38 2.70 35.21 14.80
N ARG A 39 3.28 34.14 15.37
CA ARG A 39 2.86 33.49 16.63
C ARG A 39 1.45 32.87 16.60
N SER A 40 0.83 32.66 15.42
CA SER A 40 -0.45 31.94 15.32
C SER A 40 -0.32 30.44 15.60
N ILE A 41 0.85 29.88 15.36
CA ILE A 41 1.20 28.48 15.64
C ILE A 41 2.16 28.47 16.81
N ARG A 42 1.80 27.78 17.90
CA ARG A 42 2.54 27.79 19.17
C ARG A 42 3.30 26.49 19.42
N SER A 43 2.96 25.42 18.71
CA SER A 43 3.61 24.12 18.81
C SER A 43 3.72 23.44 17.46
N TRP A 44 4.56 22.41 17.39
CA TRP A 44 4.63 21.53 16.21
C TRP A 44 3.29 20.83 15.93
N THR A 45 2.57 20.43 16.98
CA THR A 45 1.24 19.81 16.88
C THR A 45 0.24 20.76 16.23
N ASP A 46 0.25 22.05 16.59
CA ASP A 46 -0.64 23.05 15.98
C ASP A 46 -0.31 23.25 14.49
N LEU A 47 0.98 23.21 14.13
CA LEU A 47 1.42 23.30 12.75
C LEU A 47 0.91 22.11 11.93
N GLN A 48 1.04 20.90 12.46
CA GLN A 48 0.54 19.69 11.81
C GLN A 48 -0.98 19.78 11.60
N ALA A 49 -1.73 20.20 12.61
CA ALA A 49 -3.18 20.33 12.54
C ALA A 49 -3.63 21.36 11.48
N GLU A 50 -3.04 22.56 11.48
CA GLU A 50 -3.38 23.58 10.49
C GLU A 50 -2.90 23.22 9.07
N PHE A 51 -1.78 22.52 8.94
CA PHE A 51 -1.31 21.99 7.65
C PHE A 51 -2.29 20.96 7.08
N LEU A 52 -2.71 19.99 7.90
CA LEU A 52 -3.70 18.99 7.50
C LEU A 52 -5.03 19.65 7.15
N LYS A 53 -5.51 20.61 7.94
CA LYS A 53 -6.72 21.36 7.64
C LYS A 53 -6.65 22.12 6.32
N LYS A 54 -5.50 22.73 6.01
CA LYS A 54 -5.30 23.52 4.78
C LYS A 54 -5.18 22.66 3.52
N PHE A 55 -4.43 21.57 3.60
CA PHE A 55 -4.06 20.77 2.42
C PHE A 55 -4.87 19.47 2.28
N PHE A 56 -5.50 19.02 3.35
CA PHE A 56 -6.33 17.81 3.43
C PHE A 56 -7.68 18.11 4.06
N PRO A 57 -8.57 18.84 3.36
CA PRO A 57 -9.88 19.22 3.89
C PRO A 57 -10.65 18.01 4.43
N THR A 58 -11.34 18.19 5.55
CA THR A 58 -12.00 17.11 6.29
C THR A 58 -12.93 16.25 5.43
N HIS A 59 -13.68 16.84 4.50
CA HIS A 59 -14.56 16.08 3.60
C HIS A 59 -13.80 15.10 2.69
N ARG A 60 -12.62 15.50 2.20
CA ARG A 60 -11.76 14.68 1.33
C ARG A 60 -11.11 13.56 2.13
N THR A 61 -10.60 13.89 3.31
CA THR A 61 -10.04 12.92 4.26
C THR A 61 -11.11 11.90 4.68
N ASN A 62 -12.33 12.32 4.97
CA ASN A 62 -13.43 11.42 5.33
C ASN A 62 -13.83 10.49 4.18
N GLY A 63 -13.80 10.98 2.94
CA GLY A 63 -14.04 10.16 1.75
C GLY A 63 -13.00 9.04 1.62
N LEU A 64 -11.72 9.36 1.80
CA LEU A 64 -10.63 8.36 1.76
C LEU A 64 -10.73 7.37 2.92
N LYS A 65 -11.01 7.84 4.14
CA LYS A 65 -11.24 6.96 5.30
C LYS A 65 -12.38 5.97 5.04
N ARG A 66 -13.47 6.40 4.40
CA ARG A 66 -14.57 5.51 4.02
C ARG A 66 -14.18 4.50 2.94
N GLN A 67 -13.29 4.85 2.02
CA GLN A 67 -12.78 3.90 1.04
C GLN A 67 -11.97 2.77 1.69
N ILE A 68 -11.21 3.10 2.75
CA ILE A 68 -10.47 2.10 3.54
C ILE A 68 -11.45 1.25 4.37
N SER A 69 -12.35 1.87 5.13
CA SER A 69 -13.23 1.14 6.07
C SER A 69 -14.31 0.30 5.39
N ASN A 70 -14.80 0.74 4.23
CA ASN A 70 -15.85 0.06 3.48
C ASN A 70 -15.26 -0.65 2.25
N PHE A 71 -13.99 -1.00 2.32
CA PHE A 71 -13.32 -1.69 1.23
C PHE A 71 -14.02 -3.02 0.93
N SER A 72 -14.19 -3.33 -0.34
CA SER A 72 -14.67 -4.62 -0.80
C SER A 72 -13.91 -5.05 -2.05
N ALA A 73 -13.65 -6.35 -2.17
CA ALA A 73 -13.13 -6.96 -3.37
C ALA A 73 -14.15 -6.81 -4.51
N LYS A 74 -13.65 -6.56 -5.72
CA LYS A 74 -14.49 -6.55 -6.93
C LYS A 74 -14.75 -7.98 -7.40
N GLU A 75 -15.76 -8.13 -8.25
CA GLU A 75 -16.05 -9.43 -8.88
C GLU A 75 -14.87 -9.88 -9.75
N ASN A 76 -14.47 -11.15 -9.60
CA ASN A 76 -13.35 -11.78 -10.30
C ASN A 76 -11.98 -11.10 -10.11
N GLU A 77 -11.83 -10.21 -9.12
CA GLU A 77 -10.55 -9.59 -8.78
C GLU A 77 -9.57 -10.63 -8.23
N LYS A 78 -8.30 -10.58 -8.65
CA LYS A 78 -7.26 -11.45 -8.09
C LYS A 78 -6.80 -10.92 -6.74
N PHE A 79 -6.17 -11.79 -5.94
CA PHE A 79 -5.72 -11.40 -4.60
C PHE A 79 -4.71 -10.24 -4.67
N TYR A 80 -3.70 -10.32 -5.55
CA TYR A 80 -2.70 -9.25 -5.67
C TYR A 80 -3.30 -7.91 -6.11
N GLU A 81 -4.22 -7.90 -7.09
CA GLU A 81 -4.88 -6.68 -7.55
C GLU A 81 -5.71 -6.03 -6.43
N CYS A 82 -6.43 -6.87 -5.67
CA CYS A 82 -7.22 -6.45 -4.51
C CYS A 82 -6.32 -5.84 -3.42
N TRP A 83 -5.19 -6.49 -3.12
CA TRP A 83 -4.21 -6.01 -2.15
C TRP A 83 -3.57 -4.68 -2.57
N GLU A 84 -3.14 -4.55 -3.82
CA GLU A 84 -2.54 -3.32 -4.34
C GLU A 84 -3.52 -2.15 -4.28
N ARG A 85 -4.77 -2.37 -4.68
CA ARG A 85 -5.83 -1.36 -4.59
C ARG A 85 -6.10 -0.94 -3.14
N TYR A 86 -6.01 -1.86 -2.19
CA TYR A 86 -6.15 -1.55 -0.77
C TYR A 86 -4.99 -0.70 -0.27
N MET A 87 -3.75 -1.07 -0.62
CA MET A 87 -2.55 -0.31 -0.27
C MET A 87 -2.55 1.09 -0.87
N GLU A 88 -3.04 1.25 -2.11
CA GLU A 88 -3.25 2.57 -2.71
C GLU A 88 -4.24 3.43 -1.92
N ALA A 89 -5.34 2.84 -1.42
CA ALA A 89 -6.32 3.56 -0.60
C ALA A 89 -5.72 4.02 0.74
N ILE A 90 -4.91 3.19 1.39
CA ILE A 90 -4.16 3.55 2.60
C ILE A 90 -3.17 4.68 2.31
N ASN A 91 -2.36 4.53 1.27
CA ASN A 91 -1.32 5.49 0.87
C ASN A 91 -1.89 6.84 0.41
N ALA A 92 -3.13 6.87 -0.07
CA ALA A 92 -3.84 8.10 -0.41
C ALA A 92 -4.20 8.95 0.83
N CYS A 93 -4.26 8.33 2.02
CA CYS A 93 -4.61 8.99 3.29
C CYS A 93 -3.66 8.56 4.41
N PRO A 94 -2.37 8.90 4.38
CA PRO A 94 -1.39 8.47 5.39
C PRO A 94 -1.72 8.96 6.82
N HIS A 95 -2.54 10.02 6.92
CA HIS A 95 -3.09 10.55 8.18
C HIS A 95 -4.48 9.97 8.52
N HIS A 96 -4.79 8.73 8.08
CA HIS A 96 -6.08 8.08 8.30
C HIS A 96 -6.41 7.87 9.79
N GLY A 97 -5.40 7.64 10.64
CA GLY A 97 -5.57 7.45 12.09
C GLY A 97 -6.16 6.10 12.51
N PHE A 98 -6.39 5.18 11.56
CA PHE A 98 -6.64 3.77 11.86
C PHE A 98 -5.36 3.05 12.33
N ASP A 99 -5.51 2.20 13.34
CA ASP A 99 -4.45 1.30 13.81
C ASP A 99 -4.24 0.14 12.82
N THR A 100 -3.04 -0.45 12.82
CA THR A 100 -2.65 -1.53 11.90
C THR A 100 -3.64 -2.69 11.93
N TRP A 101 -4.09 -3.12 13.11
CA TRP A 101 -5.04 -4.24 13.22
C TRP A 101 -6.38 -3.92 12.56
N LEU A 102 -6.83 -2.67 12.68
CA LEU A 102 -8.09 -2.25 12.08
C LEU A 102 -7.98 -2.23 10.55
N LEU A 103 -6.82 -1.85 9.99
CA LEU A 103 -6.54 -1.98 8.56
C LEU A 103 -6.55 -3.44 8.11
N VAL A 104 -5.94 -4.35 8.87
CA VAL A 104 -5.96 -5.79 8.57
C VAL A 104 -7.40 -6.33 8.60
N SER A 105 -8.18 -5.95 9.62
CA SER A 105 -9.58 -6.36 9.76
C SER A 105 -10.44 -5.87 8.59
N TYR A 106 -10.34 -4.60 8.21
CA TYR A 106 -11.10 -4.06 7.09
C TYR A 106 -10.78 -4.76 5.77
N PHE A 107 -9.50 -5.05 5.52
CA PHE A 107 -9.12 -5.82 4.34
C PHE A 107 -9.72 -7.22 4.40
N TYR A 108 -9.55 -7.91 5.53
CA TYR A 108 -10.06 -9.25 5.71
C TYR A 108 -11.57 -9.31 5.49
N ASP A 109 -12.34 -8.43 6.11
CA ASP A 109 -13.79 -8.39 5.95
C ASP A 109 -14.22 -8.11 4.51
N GLY A 110 -13.51 -7.21 3.82
CA GLY A 110 -13.74 -6.84 2.43
C GLY A 110 -13.35 -7.89 1.39
N MET A 111 -12.54 -8.89 1.74
CA MET A 111 -12.14 -9.96 0.83
C MET A 111 -13.30 -10.88 0.42
N SER A 112 -13.23 -11.41 -0.80
CA SER A 112 -14.13 -12.47 -1.24
C SER A 112 -13.91 -13.78 -0.47
N SER A 113 -14.91 -14.66 -0.42
CA SER A 113 -14.77 -15.96 0.26
C SER A 113 -13.62 -16.81 -0.30
N SER A 114 -13.37 -16.73 -1.61
CA SER A 114 -12.25 -17.44 -2.25
C SER A 114 -10.88 -16.92 -1.80
N MET A 115 -10.72 -15.59 -1.67
CA MET A 115 -9.50 -14.97 -1.16
C MET A 115 -9.25 -15.31 0.30
N LYS A 116 -10.32 -15.33 1.12
CA LYS A 116 -10.25 -15.77 2.53
C LYS A 116 -9.78 -17.22 2.63
N GLN A 117 -10.34 -18.11 1.83
CA GLN A 117 -9.92 -19.52 1.80
C GLN A 117 -8.46 -19.69 1.38
N LEU A 118 -8.00 -18.96 0.36
CA LEU A 118 -6.59 -18.93 -0.04
C LEU A 118 -5.70 -18.49 1.13
N LEU A 119 -6.04 -17.36 1.76
CA LEU A 119 -5.28 -16.79 2.87
C LEU A 119 -5.17 -17.77 4.03
N GLU A 120 -6.30 -18.36 4.46
CA GLU A 120 -6.33 -19.32 5.56
C GLU A 120 -5.58 -20.61 5.21
N THR A 121 -5.65 -21.07 3.96
CA THR A 121 -4.90 -22.25 3.50
C THR A 121 -3.39 -22.02 3.60
N MET A 122 -2.91 -20.86 3.14
CA MET A 122 -1.49 -20.53 3.21
C MET A 122 -1.01 -20.27 4.64
N CYS A 123 -1.87 -19.73 5.50
CA CYS A 123 -1.55 -19.51 6.91
C CYS A 123 -1.86 -20.72 7.82
N ARG A 124 -2.34 -21.83 7.25
CA ARG A 124 -2.79 -23.03 7.98
C ARG A 124 -3.86 -22.74 9.05
N GLY A 125 -4.72 -21.75 8.81
CA GLY A 125 -5.79 -21.34 9.74
C GLY A 125 -5.35 -20.39 10.87
N TYR A 126 -4.09 -19.96 10.90
CA TYR A 126 -3.53 -19.15 11.99
C TYR A 126 -3.48 -17.65 11.68
N PHE A 127 -4.13 -17.17 10.62
CA PHE A 127 -4.00 -15.77 10.19
C PHE A 127 -4.43 -14.79 11.28
N MET A 128 -5.60 -15.03 11.88
CA MET A 128 -6.16 -14.18 12.94
C MET A 128 -5.41 -14.25 14.27
N SER A 129 -4.45 -15.18 14.42
CA SER A 129 -3.63 -15.30 15.64
C SER A 129 -2.31 -14.53 15.55
N LYS A 130 -1.99 -13.95 14.38
CA LYS A 130 -0.80 -13.15 14.16
C LYS A 130 -0.90 -11.77 14.80
N ASN A 131 0.24 -11.18 15.11
CA ASN A 131 0.27 -9.75 15.42
C ASN A 131 -0.03 -8.91 14.16
N PRO A 132 -0.43 -7.64 14.31
CA PRO A 132 -0.84 -6.81 13.18
C PRO A 132 0.23 -6.62 12.12
N GLU A 133 1.49 -6.48 12.53
CA GLU A 133 2.63 -6.29 11.63
C GLU A 133 2.87 -7.55 10.79
N GLU A 134 2.92 -8.72 11.42
CA GLU A 134 3.04 -10.02 10.73
C GLU A 134 1.87 -10.31 9.82
N ALA A 135 0.65 -9.92 10.20
CA ALA A 135 -0.52 -10.08 9.35
C ALA A 135 -0.40 -9.23 8.09
N MET A 136 0.07 -7.98 8.23
CA MET A 136 0.32 -7.07 7.10
C MET A 136 1.39 -7.64 6.14
N ASP A 137 2.52 -8.09 6.69
CA ASP A 137 3.59 -8.71 5.92
C ASP A 137 3.13 -9.98 5.21
N PHE A 138 2.30 -10.79 5.88
CA PHE A 138 1.75 -12.01 5.32
C PHE A 138 0.78 -11.73 4.16
N LEU A 139 -0.06 -10.70 4.27
CA LEU A 139 -0.93 -10.25 3.17
C LEU A 139 -0.12 -9.83 1.95
N SER A 140 0.99 -9.11 2.16
CA SER A 140 1.92 -8.76 1.07
C SER A 140 2.56 -10.00 0.44
N TYR A 141 3.01 -10.95 1.25
CA TYR A 141 3.55 -12.22 0.77
C TYR A 141 2.54 -13.01 -0.07
N VAL A 142 1.27 -13.08 0.38
CA VAL A 142 0.20 -13.76 -0.35
C VAL A 142 -0.06 -13.10 -1.69
N ALA A 143 -0.06 -11.76 -1.73
CA ALA A 143 -0.18 -11.01 -2.98
C ALA A 143 0.95 -11.37 -3.96
N ASP A 144 2.21 -11.36 -3.51
CA ASP A 144 3.36 -11.70 -4.34
C ASP A 144 3.30 -13.14 -4.87
N VAL A 145 2.95 -14.11 -4.03
CA VAL A 145 2.80 -15.52 -4.44
C VAL A 145 1.66 -15.67 -5.45
N SER A 146 0.51 -15.01 -5.20
CA SER A 146 -0.65 -15.10 -6.08
C SER A 146 -0.40 -14.53 -7.47
N ARG A 147 0.48 -13.51 -7.59
CA ARG A 147 0.89 -12.93 -8.87
C ARG A 147 1.62 -13.95 -9.75
N GLY A 148 2.44 -14.82 -9.15
CA GLY A 148 3.20 -15.84 -9.87
C GLY A 148 2.35 -16.96 -10.49
N TRP A 149 1.08 -17.09 -10.11
CA TRP A 149 0.18 -18.12 -10.66
C TRP A 149 -0.46 -17.73 -11.99
N ASP A 150 -0.51 -16.43 -12.28
CA ASP A 150 -1.02 -15.91 -13.56
C ASP A 150 0.09 -15.79 -14.62
N GLU A 151 1.37 -15.94 -14.24
CA GLU A 151 2.46 -16.03 -15.21
C GLU A 151 2.43 -17.39 -15.93
N PRO A 152 2.39 -17.43 -17.27
CA PRO A 152 2.57 -18.67 -17.98
C PRO A 152 3.95 -19.22 -17.62
N THR A 153 4.00 -20.40 -17.02
CA THR A 153 5.22 -21.20 -16.91
C THR A 153 5.88 -21.22 -18.28
N LYS A 154 7.00 -20.49 -18.43
CA LYS A 154 7.77 -20.39 -19.70
C LYS A 154 8.21 -21.76 -20.28
N GLY A 155 7.94 -22.86 -19.58
CA GLY A 155 8.24 -24.23 -19.98
C GLY A 155 7.16 -24.97 -20.79
N GLU A 156 5.92 -24.48 -20.91
CA GLU A 156 4.83 -25.29 -21.53
C GLU A 156 4.43 -24.86 -22.94
N VAL A 157 4.85 -23.68 -23.41
CA VAL A 157 4.56 -23.22 -24.80
C VAL A 157 5.35 -24.00 -25.86
N GLY A 158 6.45 -24.65 -25.47
CA GLY A 158 7.29 -25.44 -26.38
C GLY A 158 6.76 -26.86 -26.66
N LYS A 159 5.83 -27.38 -25.86
CA LYS A 159 5.41 -28.80 -25.96
C LYS A 159 4.13 -29.03 -26.76
N MET A 160 3.30 -27.99 -26.95
CA MET A 160 2.09 -28.10 -27.79
C MET A 160 2.36 -27.90 -29.28
N LYS A 161 3.47 -27.26 -29.67
CA LYS A 161 3.78 -27.07 -31.10
C LYS A 161 4.38 -28.31 -31.78
N SER A 162 5.13 -29.14 -31.05
CA SER A 162 5.72 -30.36 -31.62
C SER A 162 4.76 -31.56 -31.71
N GLN A 163 3.58 -31.50 -31.10
CA GLN A 163 2.54 -32.53 -31.26
C GLN A 163 1.50 -32.20 -32.34
N LEU A 164 1.50 -30.98 -32.90
CA LEU A 164 0.58 -30.60 -33.97
C LEU A 164 1.18 -30.68 -35.40
N GLU A 165 2.48 -30.99 -35.54
CA GLU A 165 3.13 -31.20 -36.85
C GLU A 165 3.25 -32.68 -37.26
N CYS A 166 2.53 -33.59 -36.59
CA CYS A 166 2.50 -35.02 -36.93
C CYS A 166 1.15 -35.53 -37.47
N PHE A 167 0.30 -34.66 -38.02
CA PHE A 167 -0.88 -35.07 -38.79
C PHE A 167 -1.03 -34.22 -40.06
#